data_AF-A0A9X8DIQ5-F1
#
_entry.id   AF-A0A9X8DIQ5-F1
#
_cell.length_a   1.000
_cell.length_b   1.000
_cell.length_c   1.000
_cell.angle_alpha   90.00
_cell.angle_beta   90.00
_cell.angle_gamma   90.00
#
_symmetry.space_group_name_H-M   'P 1'
#
loop_
_entity.id
_entity.type
_entity.pdbx_description
1 polymer ?
#
loop_
_entity_poly.entity_id
_entity_poly.type
_entity_poly.pdbx_seq_one_letter_code
_entity_poly.pdbx_strand_id
1 'polypeptide(L)'
;MAYPGLTLMQPGDALKYLGIQTGQSIDPLAQAHQLNDKFLHSFLVWFRRARTLHGRKMVVHTQCLSLLWHYTAAVTIPQRMILSWQKLVNQFILGRKYSLDHKYHALISYRIAHDHKLGLAIPQIQRTIDKQRFVTLQK
;
A
#
# COMPACT_ATOMS: atom_id res chain seq x y z
N MET A 1 23.80 -29.12 18.58
CA MET A 1 23.29 -30.36 17.94
C MET A 1 22.46 -29.95 16.73
N ALA A 2 22.95 -30.22 15.52
CA ALA A 2 22.20 -29.99 14.28
C ALA A 2 21.30 -31.20 14.02
N TYR A 3 20.00 -30.97 13.84
CA TYR A 3 19.06 -32.04 13.52
C TYR A 3 19.27 -32.49 12.06
N PRO A 4 19.46 -33.79 11.79
CA PRO A 4 19.69 -34.27 10.44
C PRO A 4 18.44 -34.03 9.57
N GLY A 5 18.58 -33.23 8.52
CA GLY A 5 17.51 -32.88 7.57
C GLY A 5 16.94 -31.46 7.68
N LEU A 6 17.35 -30.66 8.67
CA LEU A 6 16.94 -29.26 8.80
C LEU A 6 18.09 -28.32 8.40
N THR A 7 17.96 -27.70 7.22
CA THR A 7 18.83 -26.59 6.83
C THR A 7 18.36 -25.33 7.54
N LEU A 8 19.03 -24.98 8.64
CA LEU A 8 18.80 -23.71 9.33
C LEU A 8 19.41 -22.58 8.50
N MET A 9 18.65 -21.50 8.33
CA MET A 9 19.13 -20.27 7.70
C MET A 9 20.17 -19.59 8.60
N GLN A 10 21.20 -19.02 7.99
CA GLN A 10 22.18 -18.24 8.74
C GLN A 10 21.59 -16.87 9.11
N PRO A 11 22.03 -16.26 10.22
CA PRO A 11 21.67 -14.89 10.56
C PRO A 11 22.08 -13.94 9.43
N GLY A 12 21.15 -13.12 8.94
CA GLY A 12 21.36 -12.21 7.81
C GLY A 12 20.91 -12.72 6.45
N ASP A 13 20.65 -14.03 6.30
CA ASP A 13 19.95 -14.52 5.12
C ASP A 13 18.49 -14.04 5.16
N ALA A 14 17.90 -13.80 3.99
CA ALA A 14 16.47 -13.50 3.84
C ALA A 14 15.79 -14.53 2.94
N LEU A 15 14.79 -15.23 3.47
CA LEU A 15 13.92 -16.10 2.69
C LEU A 15 12.72 -15.29 2.20
N LYS A 16 12.32 -15.51 0.95
CA LYS A 16 11.07 -14.95 0.42
C LYS A 16 9.94 -15.96 0.58
N TYR A 17 8.98 -15.66 1.45
CA TYR A 17 7.77 -16.46 1.63
C TYR A 17 6.53 -15.62 1.32
N LEU A 18 5.64 -16.12 0.45
CA LEU A 18 4.44 -15.40 -0.02
C LEU A 18 4.72 -13.96 -0.51
N GLY A 19 5.91 -13.73 -1.07
CA GLY A 19 6.35 -12.43 -1.56
C GLY A 19 6.91 -11.47 -0.49
N ILE A 20 6.87 -11.85 0.78
CA ILE A 20 7.36 -11.14 1.96
C ILE A 20 8.74 -11.71 2.33
N GLN A 21 9.71 -10.86 2.61
CA GLN A 21 11.02 -11.31 3.10
C GLN A 21 10.92 -11.62 4.60
N THR A 22 11.41 -12.80 5.00
CA THR A 22 11.39 -13.34 6.36
C THR A 22 12.76 -13.93 6.71
N GLY A 23 13.31 -13.62 7.88
CA GLY A 23 14.67 -14.00 8.26
C GLY A 23 15.09 -13.38 9.59
N GLN A 24 16.17 -13.92 10.18
CA GLN A 24 16.78 -13.36 11.39
C GLN A 24 17.60 -12.13 10.98
N SER A 25 17.14 -10.93 11.35
CA SER A 25 17.76 -9.61 11.07
C SER A 25 17.49 -8.99 9.69
N ILE A 26 16.24 -8.96 9.24
CA ILE A 26 15.84 -8.17 8.07
C ILE A 26 15.61 -6.72 8.47
N ASP A 27 16.18 -5.78 7.70
CA ASP A 27 15.88 -4.36 7.85
C ASP A 27 14.41 -4.06 7.45
N PRO A 28 13.55 -3.62 8.40
CA PRO A 28 12.17 -3.30 8.11
C PRO A 28 12.02 -2.15 7.10
N LEU A 29 13.00 -1.25 7.06
CA LEU A 29 12.98 -0.09 6.16
C LEU A 29 13.21 -0.53 4.71
N ALA A 30 14.22 -1.37 4.46
CA ALA A 30 14.44 -1.99 3.14
C ALA A 30 13.18 -2.70 2.61
N GLN A 31 12.48 -3.43 3.47
CA GLN A 31 11.24 -4.12 3.10
C GLN A 31 10.10 -3.14 2.74
N ALA A 32 9.97 -2.04 3.49
CA ALA A 32 9.02 -0.97 3.19
C ALA A 32 9.34 -0.27 1.85
N HIS A 33 10.63 -0.10 1.52
CA HIS A 33 11.06 0.44 0.22
C HIS A 33 10.71 -0.49 -0.94
N GLN A 34 10.97 -1.80 -0.81
CA GLN A 34 10.54 -2.77 -1.82
C GLN A 34 9.01 -2.77 -2.02
N LEU A 35 8.25 -2.60 -0.93
CA LEU A 35 6.79 -2.48 -1.01
C LEU A 35 6.37 -1.22 -1.77
N ASN A 36 7.02 -0.09 -1.49
CA ASN A 36 6.81 1.16 -2.21
C ASN A 36 7.05 0.98 -3.71
N ASP A 37 8.12 0.31 -4.12
CA ASP A 37 8.42 0.10 -5.53
C ASP A 37 7.38 -0.80 -6.22
N LYS A 38 6.94 -1.88 -5.54
CA LYS A 38 5.84 -2.72 -6.02
C LYS A 38 4.53 -1.95 -6.16
N PHE A 39 4.22 -1.09 -5.18
CA PHE A 39 3.05 -0.24 -5.20
C PHE A 39 3.09 0.72 -6.40
N LEU A 40 4.20 1.45 -6.57
CA LEU A 40 4.37 2.41 -7.65
C LEU A 40 4.34 1.72 -9.02
N HIS A 41 5.00 0.57 -9.16
CA HIS A 41 4.98 -0.20 -10.39
C HIS A 41 3.56 -0.67 -10.75
N SER A 42 2.85 -1.27 -9.79
CA SER A 42 1.46 -1.71 -9.99
C SER A 42 0.57 -0.53 -10.36
N PHE A 43 0.71 0.59 -9.66
CA PHE A 43 -0.03 1.81 -9.97
C PHE A 43 0.24 2.30 -11.40
N LEU A 44 1.50 2.27 -11.86
CA LEU A 44 1.90 2.65 -13.21
C LEU A 44 1.34 1.72 -14.31
N VAL A 45 1.11 0.44 -14.03
CA VAL A 45 0.49 -0.46 -15.02
C VAL A 45 -1.00 -0.13 -15.20
N TRP A 46 -1.71 0.12 -14.11
CA TRP A 46 -3.17 0.23 -14.13
C TRP A 46 -3.69 1.65 -14.35
N PHE A 47 -2.90 2.70 -14.07
CA PHE A 47 -3.38 4.09 -14.18
C PHE A 47 -3.79 4.48 -15.60
N ARG A 48 -3.09 3.98 -16.63
CA ARG A 48 -3.38 4.33 -18.03
C ARG A 48 -4.74 3.80 -18.49
N ARG A 49 -5.24 2.73 -17.85
CA ARG A 49 -6.44 1.99 -18.28
C ARG A 49 -7.73 2.61 -17.74
N ALA A 50 -7.71 3.24 -16.57
CA ALA A 50 -8.92 3.82 -15.96
C ALA A 50 -9.20 5.25 -16.44
N ARG A 51 -10.35 5.44 -17.13
CA ARG A 51 -10.78 6.76 -17.65
C ARG A 51 -11.81 7.47 -16.78
N THR A 52 -12.73 6.72 -16.16
CA THR A 52 -13.83 7.29 -15.35
C THR A 52 -13.43 7.42 -13.88
N LEU A 53 -14.13 8.28 -13.11
CA LEU A 53 -13.96 8.35 -11.66
C LEU A 53 -14.16 6.98 -11.00
N HIS A 54 -15.25 6.29 -11.38
CA HIS A 54 -15.56 4.98 -10.83
C HIS A 54 -14.49 3.93 -11.16
N GLY A 55 -14.02 3.87 -12.40
CA GLY A 55 -12.95 2.96 -12.80
C GLY A 55 -11.63 3.24 -12.08
N ARG A 56 -11.31 4.52 -11.84
CA ARG A 56 -10.11 4.90 -11.06
C ARG A 56 -10.22 4.44 -9.62
N LYS A 57 -11.39 4.62 -8.98
CA LYS A 57 -11.64 4.09 -7.64
C LYS A 57 -11.52 2.56 -7.61
N MET A 58 -12.12 1.89 -8.59
CA MET A 58 -12.06 0.43 -8.71
C MET A 58 -10.61 -0.07 -8.80
N VAL A 59 -9.76 0.57 -9.62
CA VAL A 59 -8.33 0.23 -9.72
C VAL A 59 -7.62 0.39 -8.38
N VAL A 60 -7.87 1.50 -7.67
CA VAL A 60 -7.26 1.72 -6.34
C VAL A 60 -7.71 0.65 -5.34
N HIS A 61 -9.00 0.32 -5.29
CA HIS A 61 -9.50 -0.73 -4.41
C HIS A 61 -8.91 -2.11 -4.73
N THR A 62 -8.92 -2.49 -6.01
CA THR A 62 -8.53 -3.85 -6.44
C THR A 62 -7.02 -4.07 -6.40
N GLN A 63 -6.22 -3.07 -6.75
CA GLN A 63 -4.76 -3.22 -6.86
C GLN A 63 -4.06 -2.68 -5.63
N CYS A 64 -4.27 -1.39 -5.33
CA CYS A 64 -3.53 -0.70 -4.27
C CYS A 64 -3.91 -1.21 -2.89
N LEU A 65 -5.21 -1.26 -2.57
CA LEU A 65 -5.65 -1.68 -1.23
C LEU A 65 -5.43 -3.18 -1.00
N SER A 66 -5.61 -4.01 -2.03
CA SER A 66 -5.32 -5.45 -1.95
C SER A 66 -3.84 -5.72 -1.68
N LEU A 67 -2.95 -5.08 -2.44
CA LEU A 67 -1.51 -5.20 -2.23
C LEU A 67 -1.11 -4.71 -0.84
N LEU A 68 -1.61 -3.55 -0.42
CA LEU A 68 -1.30 -3.03 0.91
C LEU A 68 -1.76 -4.01 1.98
N TRP A 69 -3.01 -4.47 1.93
CA TRP A 69 -3.57 -5.43 2.88
C TRP A 69 -2.70 -6.68 3.05
N HIS A 70 -2.18 -7.25 1.96
CA HIS A 70 -1.31 -8.43 2.03
C HIS A 70 0.00 -8.15 2.80
N TYR A 71 0.65 -7.02 2.55
CA TYR A 71 1.97 -6.73 3.12
C TYR A 71 1.91 -6.07 4.51
N THR A 72 0.88 -5.28 4.80
CA THR A 72 0.74 -4.57 6.09
C THR A 72 0.45 -5.50 7.26
N ALA A 73 0.10 -6.76 6.99
CA ALA A 73 0.00 -7.80 8.01
C ALA A 73 1.36 -8.15 8.64
N ALA A 74 2.45 -8.05 7.86
CA ALA A 74 3.79 -8.47 8.29
C ALA A 74 4.81 -7.32 8.34
N VAL A 75 4.55 -6.20 7.65
CA VAL A 75 5.51 -5.11 7.47
C VAL A 75 5.01 -3.83 8.13
N THR A 76 5.85 -3.20 8.95
CA THR A 76 5.61 -1.87 9.51
C THR A 76 5.95 -0.80 8.48
N ILE A 77 4.94 -0.06 8.01
CA ILE A 77 5.12 0.96 6.99
C ILE A 77 5.31 2.34 7.65
N PRO A 78 6.36 3.10 7.28
CA PRO A 78 6.54 4.47 7.74
C PRO A 78 5.39 5.39 7.32
N GLN A 79 4.94 6.26 8.23
CA GLN A 79 3.83 7.19 7.97
C GLN A 79 4.06 8.07 6.73
N ARG A 80 5.32 8.50 6.51
CA ARG A 80 5.71 9.28 5.33
C ARG A 80 5.35 8.60 4.00
N MET A 81 5.48 7.27 3.92
CA MET A 81 5.15 6.52 2.71
C MET A 81 3.65 6.45 2.51
N ILE A 82 2.88 6.24 3.58
CA ILE A 82 1.41 6.21 3.55
C ILE A 82 0.86 7.55 3.05
N LEU A 83 1.41 8.67 3.52
CA LEU A 83 1.02 10.01 3.07
C LEU A 83 1.32 10.21 1.58
N SER A 84 2.50 9.77 1.10
CA SER A 84 2.87 9.83 -0.31
C SER A 84 1.93 8.99 -1.19
N TRP A 85 1.57 7.78 -0.77
CA TRP A 85 0.61 6.94 -1.49
C TRP A 85 -0.79 7.55 -1.47
N GLN A 86 -1.24 8.12 -0.35
CA GLN A 86 -2.54 8.79 -0.27
C GLN A 86 -2.59 9.99 -1.21
N LYS A 87 -1.51 10.79 -1.27
CA LYS A 87 -1.39 11.91 -2.21
C LYS A 87 -1.51 11.41 -3.64
N LEU A 88 -0.77 10.37 -4.03
CA LEU A 88 -0.86 9.77 -5.36
C LEU A 88 -2.27 9.26 -5.70
N VAL A 89 -2.90 8.55 -4.78
CA VAL A 89 -4.27 8.04 -4.95
C VAL A 89 -5.26 9.20 -5.16
N ASN A 90 -5.16 10.26 -4.36
CA ASN A 90 -6.01 11.44 -4.49
C ASN A 90 -5.78 12.15 -5.83
N GLN A 91 -4.52 12.34 -6.23
CA GLN A 91 -4.14 12.93 -7.52
C GLN A 91 -4.65 12.14 -8.71
N PHE A 92 -4.62 10.81 -8.60
CA PHE A 92 -5.10 9.93 -9.66
C PHE A 92 -6.62 9.94 -9.74
N ILE A 93 -7.31 9.71 -8.63
CA ILE A 93 -8.79 9.65 -8.62
C ILE A 93 -9.38 10.99 -9.00
N LEU A 94 -8.84 12.12 -8.54
CA LEU A 94 -9.41 13.43 -8.85
C LEU A 94 -8.87 13.98 -10.17
N GLY A 95 -7.55 14.07 -10.30
CA GLY A 95 -6.89 14.77 -11.42
C GLY A 95 -6.40 13.88 -12.57
N ARG A 96 -6.50 12.55 -12.46
CA ARG A 96 -5.90 11.58 -13.41
C ARG A 96 -4.39 11.81 -13.58
N LYS A 97 -3.73 12.32 -12.53
CA LYS A 97 -2.27 12.54 -12.48
C LYS A 97 -1.60 11.38 -11.75
N TYR A 98 -0.39 11.04 -12.18
CA TYR A 98 0.32 9.82 -11.74
C TYR A 98 1.78 10.07 -11.35
N SER A 99 2.27 11.31 -11.48
CA SER A 99 3.62 11.67 -11.10
C SER A 99 3.64 12.20 -9.67
N LEU A 100 4.57 11.67 -8.86
CA LEU A 100 4.81 12.10 -7.47
C LEU A 100 5.16 13.59 -7.37
N ASP A 101 5.81 14.12 -8.40
CA ASP A 101 6.36 15.47 -8.43
C ASP A 101 5.38 16.53 -8.93
N HIS A 102 4.23 16.09 -9.47
CA HIS A 102 3.21 17.03 -9.91
C HIS A 102 2.57 17.73 -8.71
N LYS A 103 2.67 19.07 -8.72
CA LYS A 103 1.86 19.94 -7.84
C LYS A 103 0.41 19.85 -8.31
N TYR A 104 -0.39 19.13 -7.54
CA TYR A 104 -1.83 19.00 -7.77
C TYR A 104 -2.56 19.41 -6.49
N HIS A 105 -3.49 20.35 -6.66
CA HIS A 105 -4.38 20.80 -5.61
C HIS A 105 -5.79 20.35 -5.97
N ALA A 106 -6.36 19.49 -5.13
CA ALA A 106 -7.77 19.16 -5.25
C ALA A 106 -8.61 20.37 -4.84
N LEU A 107 -9.55 20.78 -5.67
CA LEU A 107 -10.50 21.85 -5.35
C LEU A 107 -11.59 21.39 -4.36
N ILE A 108 -11.74 20.08 -4.18
CA ILE A 108 -12.72 19.48 -3.29
C ILE A 108 -12.13 19.44 -1.87
N SER A 109 -12.94 19.81 -0.88
CA SER A 109 -12.60 19.65 0.53
C SER A 109 -12.27 18.20 0.86
N TYR A 110 -11.18 17.99 1.62
CA TYR A 110 -10.75 16.67 2.06
C TYR A 110 -11.87 15.85 2.72
N ARG A 111 -12.72 16.49 3.53
CA ARG A 111 -13.83 15.81 4.21
C ARG A 111 -14.86 15.26 3.21
N ILE A 112 -15.24 16.06 2.22
CA ILE A 112 -16.22 15.68 1.19
C ILE A 112 -15.62 14.63 0.25
N ALA A 113 -14.33 14.71 -0.06
CA ALA A 113 -13.67 13.73 -0.92
C ALA A 113 -13.73 12.30 -0.34
N HIS A 114 -13.60 12.16 0.97
CA HIS A 114 -13.56 10.86 1.66
C HIS A 114 -14.89 10.42 2.27
N ASP A 115 -15.92 11.26 2.27
CA ASP A 115 -17.23 10.86 2.74
C ASP A 115 -17.84 9.80 1.82
N HIS A 116 -18.35 8.72 2.41
CA HIS A 116 -18.96 7.60 1.72
C HIS A 116 -20.44 7.85 1.38
N LYS A 117 -21.12 8.73 2.13
CA LYS A 117 -22.56 8.97 1.94
C LYS A 117 -22.82 10.15 1.00
N LEU A 118 -22.20 11.29 1.29
CA LEU A 118 -22.44 12.54 0.56
C LEU A 118 -21.29 12.90 -0.39
N GLY A 119 -20.22 12.12 -0.38
CA GLY A 119 -18.95 12.42 -1.01
C GLY A 119 -18.57 11.51 -2.17
N LEU A 120 -17.30 11.60 -2.58
CA LEU A 120 -16.75 10.78 -3.66
C LEU A 120 -16.34 9.37 -3.23
N ALA A 121 -16.40 9.07 -1.92
CA ALA A 121 -15.96 7.82 -1.32
C ALA A 121 -14.53 7.44 -1.73
N ILE A 122 -13.60 8.40 -1.69
CA ILE A 122 -12.18 8.12 -1.97
C ILE A 122 -11.60 7.28 -0.83
N PRO A 123 -10.92 6.15 -1.13
CA PRO A 123 -10.34 5.30 -0.10
C PRO A 123 -9.24 6.03 0.69
N GLN A 124 -9.24 5.80 1.99
CA GLN A 124 -8.20 6.26 2.90
C GLN A 124 -7.29 5.09 3.24
N ILE A 125 -6.04 5.17 2.81
CA ILE A 125 -5.05 4.11 2.99
C ILE A 125 -4.80 3.87 4.48
N GLN A 126 -4.55 4.94 5.24
CA GLN A 126 -4.31 4.86 6.68
C GLN A 126 -5.43 4.11 7.40
N ARG A 127 -6.69 4.52 7.20
CA ARG A 127 -7.85 3.85 7.82
C ARG A 127 -7.97 2.38 7.43
N THR A 128 -7.57 2.01 6.21
CA THR A 128 -7.61 0.61 5.76
C THR A 128 -6.59 -0.23 6.52
N ILE A 129 -5.38 0.31 6.73
CA ILE A 129 -4.31 -0.33 7.51
C ILE A 129 -4.70 -0.40 8.98
N ASP A 130 -5.24 0.67 9.55
CA ASP A 130 -5.66 0.70 10.95
C ASP A 130 -6.80 -0.29 11.21
N LYS A 131 -7.78 -0.33 10.30
CA LYS A 131 -8.87 -1.31 10.35
C LYS A 131 -8.33 -2.74 10.30
N GLN A 132 -7.35 -3.01 9.44
CA GLN A 132 -6.71 -4.32 9.38
C GLN A 132 -6.08 -4.70 10.72
N ARG A 133 -5.24 -3.81 11.26
CA ARG A 133 -4.51 -4.05 12.51
C ARG A 133 -5.48 -4.27 13.66
N PHE A 134 -6.53 -3.46 13.74
CA PHE A 134 -7.57 -3.61 14.73
C PHE A 134 -8.24 -4.99 14.65
N VAL A 135 -8.64 -5.43 13.45
CA VAL A 135 -9.24 -6.76 13.24
C VAL A 135 -8.28 -7.90 13.61
N THR A 136 -6.98 -7.75 13.34
CA THR A 136 -5.97 -8.73 13.72
C THR A 136 -5.79 -8.82 15.24
N LEU A 137 -5.85 -7.68 15.96
CA LEU A 137 -5.71 -7.63 17.42
C LEU A 137 -6.95 -8.15 18.18
N GLN A 138 -8.12 -8.18 17.54
CA GLN A 138 -9.37 -8.68 18.14
C GLN A 138 -9.51 -10.21 18.10
N LYS A 139 -8.56 -10.92 17.49
CA LYS A 139 -8.51 -12.38 17.46
C LYS A 139 -7.57 -12.90 18.53
#